data_AF-X1GAE8-F1
#
_entry.id   AF-X1GAE8-F1
#
_cell.length_a   1.000
_cell.length_b   1.000
_cell.length_c   1.000
_cell.angle_alpha   90.00
_cell.angle_beta   90.00
_cell.angle_gamma   90.00
#
_symmetry.space_group_name_H-M   'P 1'
#
loop_
_entity.id
_entity.type
_entity.pdbx_description
1 polymer ?
#
loop_
_entity_poly.entity_id
_entity_poly.type
_entity_poly.pdbx_seq_one_letter_code
_entity_poly.pdbx_strand_id
1 'polypeptide(L)'
;FGILIWLNITLALITLASVPIIILLMFSLRRIARIISRAYRKSIGNVNAAMVESIEGIRVCKCYGQEATVSEQFNKTNKEYFKTLFRLTASTHMWRPLLETVSGITLIIIVYYGGHFVLQGITKPGTIFMFILYLQRFFRPIMIVALFFPQLSSGMAAYERILDILDSESNVKQNPDAFKVDKVDGEITFEDVDFYYRKGEWVFKGLNLHIEKGEKLAIVGHTGAGKSSIVKLLSRYYEFQGGSIKIDGIDIRDIKLDSYRRNIGMVHQDVFLFSGTIEQNIR
;
A
#
# COMPACT_ATOMS: atom_id res chain seq x y z
N PHE A 1 -36.82 -9.53 10.21
CA PHE A 1 -37.29 -10.92 10.06
C PHE A 1 -38.38 -11.26 11.08
N GLY A 2 -38.22 -10.96 12.37
CA GLY A 2 -39.23 -11.25 13.40
C GLY A 2 -40.66 -10.77 13.06
N ILE A 3 -40.80 -9.56 12.51
CA ILE A 3 -42.09 -9.02 12.05
C ILE A 3 -42.73 -9.88 10.93
N LEU A 4 -41.92 -10.42 10.00
CA LEU A 4 -42.43 -11.28 8.92
C LEU A 4 -42.93 -12.63 9.44
N ILE A 5 -42.19 -13.24 10.38
CA ILE A 5 -42.62 -14.49 11.02
C ILE A 5 -43.94 -14.30 11.76
N TRP A 6 -44.05 -13.19 12.51
CA TRP A 6 -45.27 -12.87 13.26
C TRP A 6 -46.49 -12.69 12.34
N LEU A 7 -46.30 -12.13 11.15
CA LEU A 7 -47.36 -11.96 10.15
C LEU A 7 -47.79 -13.28 9.51
N ASN A 8 -46.85 -14.07 9.01
CA ASN A 8 -47.12 -15.40 8.45
C ASN A 8 -45.82 -16.20 8.31
N ILE A 9 -45.74 -17.35 9.00
CA ILE A 9 -44.53 -18.17 9.01
C ILE A 9 -44.16 -18.73 7.63
N THR A 10 -45.15 -19.17 6.84
CA THR A 10 -44.91 -19.77 5.52
C THR A 10 -44.37 -18.75 4.52
N LEU A 11 -44.97 -17.56 4.46
CA LEU A 11 -44.47 -16.46 3.62
C LEU A 11 -43.10 -15.94 4.09
N ALA A 12 -42.84 -15.95 5.40
CA ALA A 12 -41.54 -15.60 5.96
C ALA A 12 -40.45 -16.61 5.57
N LEU A 13 -40.76 -17.92 5.55
CA LEU A 13 -39.83 -18.96 5.10
C LEU A 13 -39.51 -18.84 3.60
N ILE A 14 -40.49 -18.50 2.76
CA ILE A 14 -40.25 -18.19 1.34
C ILE A 14 -39.27 -17.03 1.20
N THR A 15 -39.48 -15.97 1.98
CA THR A 15 -38.57 -14.81 2.01
C THR A 15 -37.17 -15.23 2.47
N LEU A 16 -37.06 -16.06 3.51
CA LEU A 16 -35.78 -16.55 4.03
C LEU A 16 -35.06 -17.45 3.01
N ALA A 17 -35.77 -18.28 2.26
CA ALA A 17 -35.21 -19.17 1.25
C ALA A 17 -34.52 -18.42 0.09
N SER A 18 -34.89 -17.16 -0.15
CA SER A 18 -34.20 -16.29 -1.10
C SER A 18 -32.80 -15.85 -0.63
N VAL A 19 -32.54 -15.87 0.69
CA VAL A 19 -31.26 -15.40 1.27
C VAL A 19 -30.08 -16.29 0.86
N PRO A 20 -30.13 -17.64 0.99
CA PRO A 20 -29.08 -18.52 0.47
C PRO A 20 -28.78 -18.30 -1.02
N ILE A 21 -29.81 -18.02 -1.84
CA ILE A 21 -29.65 -17.75 -3.28
C ILE A 21 -28.85 -16.47 -3.49
N ILE A 22 -29.19 -15.39 -2.77
CA ILE A 22 -28.46 -14.11 -2.82
C ILE A 22 -27.01 -14.30 -2.37
N ILE A 23 -26.77 -15.03 -1.28
CA ILE A 23 -25.44 -15.28 -0.75
C ILE A 23 -24.59 -16.07 -1.77
N LEU A 24 -25.15 -17.10 -2.40
CA LEU A 24 -24.46 -17.90 -3.41
C LEU A 24 -24.09 -17.06 -4.64
N LEU A 25 -25.01 -16.23 -5.13
CA LEU A 25 -24.76 -15.30 -6.22
C LEU A 25 -23.69 -14.25 -5.85
N MET A 26 -23.69 -13.78 -4.60
CA MET A 26 -22.67 -12.87 -4.07
C MET A 26 -21.27 -13.47 -4.14
N PHE A 27 -21.09 -14.69 -3.62
CA PHE A 27 -19.79 -15.36 -3.64
C PHE A 27 -19.32 -15.64 -5.07
N SER A 28 -20.24 -15.98 -5.97
CA SER A 28 -19.97 -16.23 -7.37
C SER A 28 -19.48 -14.97 -8.09
N LEU A 29 -20.20 -13.85 -7.95
CA LEU A 29 -19.80 -12.56 -8.50
C LEU A 29 -18.50 -12.05 -7.88
N ARG A 30 -18.29 -12.25 -6.59
CA ARG A 30 -17.02 -11.88 -5.91
C ARG A 30 -15.83 -12.61 -6.54
N ARG A 31 -15.97 -13.89 -6.87
CA ARG A 31 -14.90 -14.67 -7.53
C ARG A 31 -14.58 -14.11 -8.91
N ILE A 32 -15.61 -13.79 -9.70
CA ILE A 32 -15.47 -13.21 -11.04
C ILE A 32 -14.82 -11.81 -10.95
N ALA A 33 -15.31 -10.95 -10.04
CA ALA A 33 -14.80 -9.61 -9.82
C ALA A 33 -13.32 -9.62 -9.42
N ARG A 34 -12.87 -10.59 -8.61
CA ARG A 34 -11.44 -10.76 -8.26
C ARG A 34 -10.57 -11.03 -9.49
N ILE A 35 -11.02 -11.89 -10.40
CA ILE A 35 -10.29 -12.23 -11.63
C ILE A 35 -10.22 -11.00 -12.55
N ILE A 36 -11.36 -10.34 -12.78
CA ILE A 36 -11.45 -9.14 -13.62
C ILE A 36 -10.60 -8.00 -13.03
N SER A 37 -10.64 -7.82 -11.71
CA SER A 37 -9.85 -6.81 -11.00
C SER A 37 -8.34 -7.02 -11.16
N ARG A 38 -7.87 -8.28 -11.20
CA ARG A 38 -6.46 -8.57 -11.52
C ARG A 38 -6.11 -8.22 -12.96
N ALA A 39 -6.97 -8.55 -13.92
CA ALA A 39 -6.77 -8.19 -15.33
C ALA A 39 -6.75 -6.66 -15.53
N TYR A 40 -7.66 -5.95 -14.88
CA TYR A 40 -7.69 -4.48 -14.85
C TYR A 40 -6.42 -3.89 -14.26
N ARG A 41 -5.93 -4.39 -13.10
CA ARG A 41 -4.67 -3.92 -12.51
C ARG A 41 -3.47 -4.13 -13.43
N LYS A 42 -3.44 -5.23 -14.18
CA LYS A 42 -2.39 -5.49 -15.17
C LYS A 42 -2.47 -4.51 -16.35
N SER A 43 -3.66 -4.26 -16.88
CA SER A 43 -3.83 -3.38 -18.05
C SER A 43 -3.54 -1.91 -17.74
N ILE A 44 -3.96 -1.40 -16.57
CA ILE A 44 -3.59 -0.03 -16.14
C ILE A 44 -2.09 0.11 -15.91
N GLY A 45 -1.44 -0.93 -15.35
CA GLY A 45 0.01 -0.97 -15.20
C GLY A 45 0.74 -0.87 -16.53
N ASN A 46 0.27 -1.60 -17.55
CA ASN A 46 0.83 -1.52 -18.90
C ASN A 46 0.64 -0.13 -19.54
N VAL A 47 -0.51 0.51 -19.35
CA VAL A 47 -0.76 1.88 -19.85
C VAL A 47 0.19 2.87 -19.17
N ASN A 48 0.35 2.78 -17.85
CA ASN A 48 1.28 3.64 -17.10
C ASN A 48 2.73 3.44 -17.56
N ALA A 49 3.16 2.20 -17.76
CA ALA A 49 4.50 1.90 -18.28
C ALA A 49 4.71 2.50 -19.68
N ALA A 50 3.77 2.28 -20.60
CA ALA A 50 3.83 2.83 -21.95
C ALA A 50 3.84 4.38 -21.95
N MET A 51 3.13 5.01 -21.01
CA MET A 51 3.14 6.46 -20.85
C MET A 51 4.52 6.97 -20.41
N VAL A 52 5.13 6.35 -19.40
CA VAL A 52 6.47 6.70 -18.93
C VAL A 52 7.51 6.51 -20.04
N GLU A 53 7.50 5.36 -20.71
CA GLU A 53 8.40 5.06 -21.83
C GLU A 53 8.26 6.08 -22.96
N SER A 54 7.03 6.50 -23.28
CA SER A 54 6.78 7.52 -24.31
C SER A 54 7.32 8.90 -23.93
N ILE A 55 7.25 9.27 -22.65
CA ILE A 55 7.76 10.56 -22.15
C ILE A 55 9.29 10.54 -22.12
N GLU A 56 9.90 9.49 -21.59
CA GLU A 56 11.36 9.32 -21.55
C GLU A 56 11.96 9.23 -22.95
N GLY A 57 11.26 8.55 -23.87
CA GLY A 57 11.65 8.35 -25.26
C GLY A 57 11.22 9.46 -26.23
N ILE A 58 10.58 10.54 -25.77
CA ILE A 58 9.94 11.52 -26.66
C ILE A 58 10.91 12.16 -27.65
N ARG A 59 12.16 12.39 -27.21
CA ARG A 59 13.21 12.97 -28.06
C ARG A 59 13.59 12.04 -29.21
N VAL A 60 13.74 10.75 -28.92
CA VAL A 60 14.04 9.72 -29.92
C VAL A 60 12.87 9.60 -30.89
N CYS A 61 11.64 9.53 -30.38
CA CYS A 61 10.42 9.46 -31.19
C CYS A 61 10.35 10.63 -32.20
N LYS A 62 10.64 11.86 -31.73
CA LYS A 62 10.68 13.08 -32.57
C LYS A 62 11.81 13.07 -33.59
N CYS A 63 13.02 12.63 -33.21
CA CYS A 63 14.16 12.57 -34.13
C CYS A 63 13.95 11.59 -35.30
N TYR A 64 13.19 10.53 -35.09
CA TYR A 64 12.93 9.51 -36.11
C TYR A 64 11.54 9.61 -36.76
N GLY A 65 10.72 10.62 -36.41
CA GLY A 65 9.39 10.81 -36.98
C GLY A 65 8.42 9.64 -36.71
N GLN A 66 8.55 8.99 -35.55
CA GLN A 66 7.82 7.75 -35.20
C GLN A 66 6.57 8.00 -34.32
N GLU A 67 6.07 9.23 -34.24
CA GLU A 67 4.95 9.58 -33.34
C GLU A 67 3.69 8.79 -33.64
N ALA A 68 3.38 8.55 -34.91
CA ALA A 68 2.22 7.77 -35.33
C ALA A 68 2.32 6.31 -34.82
N THR A 69 3.49 5.68 -34.98
CA THR A 69 3.76 4.31 -34.53
C THR A 69 3.61 4.18 -33.01
N VAL A 70 4.22 5.09 -32.25
CA VAL A 70 4.15 5.10 -30.79
C VAL A 70 2.70 5.36 -30.32
N SER A 71 2.00 6.28 -30.96
CA SER A 71 0.58 6.55 -30.69
C SER A 71 -0.31 5.33 -30.96
N GLU A 72 -0.06 4.59 -32.04
CA GLU A 72 -0.78 3.36 -32.34
C GLU A 72 -0.53 2.26 -31.29
N GLN A 73 0.73 2.07 -30.88
CA GLN A 73 1.10 1.13 -29.83
C GLN A 73 0.46 1.48 -28.48
N PHE A 74 0.45 2.77 -28.13
CA PHE A 74 -0.26 3.27 -26.95
C PHE A 74 -1.76 3.00 -27.05
N ASN A 75 -2.38 3.32 -28.19
CA ASN A 75 -3.81 3.09 -28.43
C ASN A 75 -4.19 1.61 -28.31
N LYS A 76 -3.35 0.67 -28.75
CA LYS A 76 -3.58 -0.76 -28.59
C LYS A 76 -3.61 -1.16 -27.11
N THR A 77 -2.65 -0.65 -26.32
CA THR A 77 -2.58 -0.89 -24.87
C THR A 77 -3.78 -0.27 -24.15
N ASN A 78 -4.16 0.95 -24.55
CA ASN A 78 -5.30 1.67 -24.00
C ASN A 78 -6.65 0.99 -24.32
N LYS A 79 -6.80 0.38 -25.50
CA LYS A 79 -8.00 -0.41 -25.84
C LYS A 79 -8.19 -1.63 -24.92
N GLU A 80 -7.10 -2.33 -24.59
CA GLU A 80 -7.17 -3.47 -23.65
C GLU A 80 -7.48 -2.99 -22.22
N TYR A 81 -6.92 -1.85 -21.83
CA TYR A 81 -7.32 -1.17 -20.59
C TYR A 81 -8.80 -0.82 -20.58
N PHE A 82 -9.33 -0.20 -21.63
CA PHE A 82 -10.76 0.12 -21.73
C PHE A 82 -11.64 -1.13 -21.61
N LYS A 83 -11.29 -2.22 -22.30
CA LYS A 83 -12.03 -3.48 -22.26
C LYS A 83 -12.07 -4.10 -20.85
N THR A 84 -10.94 -4.08 -20.15
CA THR A 84 -10.83 -4.61 -18.79
C THR A 84 -11.52 -3.71 -17.76
N LEU A 85 -11.44 -2.38 -17.92
CA LEU A 85 -12.17 -1.40 -17.13
C LEU A 85 -13.69 -1.55 -17.31
N PHE A 86 -14.16 -1.71 -18.55
CA PHE A 86 -15.58 -1.92 -18.84
C PHE A 86 -16.09 -3.21 -18.16
N ARG A 87 -15.34 -4.32 -18.28
CA ARG A 87 -15.68 -5.58 -17.58
C ARG A 87 -15.71 -5.41 -16.06
N LEU A 88 -14.76 -4.66 -15.49
CA LEU A 88 -14.71 -4.40 -14.05
C LEU A 88 -15.95 -3.62 -13.60
N THR A 89 -16.28 -2.56 -14.33
CA THR A 89 -17.45 -1.70 -14.09
C THR A 89 -18.74 -2.50 -14.22
N ALA A 90 -18.90 -3.28 -15.29
CA ALA A 90 -20.05 -4.16 -15.47
C ALA A 90 -20.18 -5.18 -14.33
N SER A 91 -19.06 -5.81 -13.90
CA SER A 91 -19.08 -6.81 -12.83
C SER A 91 -19.44 -6.23 -11.45
N THR A 92 -19.04 -4.98 -11.18
CA THR A 92 -19.32 -4.31 -9.90
C THR A 92 -20.74 -3.76 -9.84
N HIS A 93 -21.30 -3.30 -10.96
CA HIS A 93 -22.69 -2.84 -11.03
C HIS A 93 -23.73 -3.97 -11.20
N MET A 94 -23.32 -5.19 -11.56
CA MET A 94 -24.21 -6.35 -11.72
C MET A 94 -24.95 -6.74 -10.43
N TRP A 95 -24.44 -6.36 -9.26
CA TRP A 95 -25.02 -6.72 -7.96
C TRP A 95 -26.44 -6.20 -7.77
N ARG A 96 -26.71 -4.95 -8.13
CA ARG A 96 -28.03 -4.32 -7.94
C ARG A 96 -29.13 -4.97 -8.80
N PRO A 97 -28.95 -5.14 -10.13
CA PRO A 97 -29.93 -5.85 -10.96
C PRO A 97 -30.19 -7.28 -10.53
N LEU A 98 -29.17 -7.98 -10.03
CA LEU A 98 -29.30 -9.35 -9.55
C LEU A 98 -30.14 -9.40 -8.27
N LEU A 99 -29.89 -8.50 -7.31
CA LEU A 99 -30.73 -8.35 -6.12
C LEU A 99 -32.17 -7.98 -6.46
N GLU A 100 -32.39 -7.04 -7.38
CA GLU A 100 -33.72 -6.64 -7.85
C GLU A 100 -34.45 -7.80 -8.52
N THR A 101 -33.75 -8.60 -9.34
CA THR A 101 -34.29 -9.83 -9.95
C THR A 101 -34.72 -10.86 -8.91
N VAL A 102 -33.86 -11.19 -7.93
CA VAL A 102 -34.21 -12.14 -6.86
C VAL A 102 -35.36 -11.61 -6.00
N SER A 103 -35.34 -10.32 -5.69
CA SER A 103 -36.43 -9.66 -4.95
C SER A 103 -37.75 -9.71 -5.72
N GLY A 104 -37.72 -9.47 -7.03
CA GLY A 104 -38.88 -9.53 -7.91
C GLY A 104 -39.46 -10.94 -8.03
N ILE A 105 -38.60 -11.96 -8.18
CA ILE A 105 -39.03 -13.36 -8.18
C ILE A 105 -39.66 -13.73 -6.82
N THR A 106 -39.02 -13.33 -5.72
CA THR A 106 -39.55 -13.56 -4.37
C THR A 106 -40.90 -12.88 -4.16
N LEU A 107 -41.06 -11.65 -4.67
CA LEU A 107 -42.32 -10.91 -4.64
C LEU A 107 -43.43 -11.65 -5.40
N ILE A 108 -43.16 -12.14 -6.61
CA ILE A 108 -44.12 -12.91 -7.42
C ILE A 108 -44.59 -14.15 -6.64
N ILE A 109 -43.65 -14.89 -6.04
CA ILE A 109 -43.95 -16.09 -5.24
C ILE A 109 -44.82 -15.72 -4.03
N ILE A 110 -44.48 -14.64 -3.30
CA ILE A 110 -45.27 -14.18 -2.15
C ILE A 110 -46.68 -13.77 -2.55
N VAL A 111 -46.85 -13.06 -3.67
CA VAL A 111 -48.17 -12.63 -4.15
C VAL A 111 -49.00 -13.84 -4.57
N TYR A 112 -48.41 -14.81 -5.26
CA TYR A 112 -49.08 -16.03 -5.68
C TYR A 112 -49.58 -16.87 -4.50
N TYR A 113 -48.68 -17.26 -3.58
CA TYR A 113 -49.05 -18.07 -2.41
C TYR A 113 -49.88 -17.28 -1.40
N GLY A 114 -49.56 -16.01 -1.19
CA GLY A 114 -50.32 -15.12 -0.31
C GLY A 114 -51.75 -14.93 -0.80
N GLY A 115 -51.95 -14.74 -2.11
CA GLY A 115 -53.27 -14.63 -2.72
C GLY A 115 -54.11 -15.90 -2.50
N HIS A 116 -53.52 -17.08 -2.71
CA HIS A 116 -54.18 -18.35 -2.38
C HIS A 116 -54.56 -18.45 -0.90
N PHE A 117 -53.70 -18.01 0.02
CA PHE A 117 -54.00 -18.01 1.46
C PHE A 117 -55.12 -17.03 1.85
N VAL A 118 -55.25 -15.91 1.14
CA VAL A 118 -56.38 -15.00 1.32
C VAL A 118 -57.68 -15.65 0.88
N LEU A 119 -57.69 -16.30 -0.29
CA LEU A 119 -58.88 -17.00 -0.81
C LEU A 119 -59.32 -18.15 0.09
N GLN A 120 -58.37 -18.82 0.76
CA GLN A 120 -58.63 -19.88 1.72
C GLN A 120 -58.96 -19.38 3.14
N GLY A 121 -58.94 -18.06 3.38
CA GLY A 121 -59.19 -17.47 4.71
C GLY A 121 -58.06 -17.65 5.73
N ILE A 122 -56.90 -18.15 5.31
CA ILE A 122 -55.72 -18.38 6.17
C ILE A 122 -55.06 -17.05 6.59
N THR A 123 -55.11 -16.04 5.72
CA THR A 123 -54.43 -14.74 5.91
C THR A 123 -55.29 -13.58 5.43
N LYS A 124 -55.06 -12.38 5.97
CA LYS A 124 -55.74 -11.14 5.53
C LYS A 124 -55.01 -10.49 4.35
N PRO A 125 -55.71 -9.81 3.42
CA PRO A 125 -55.07 -9.07 2.33
C PRO A 125 -53.99 -8.07 2.79
N GLY A 126 -54.21 -7.43 3.95
CA GLY A 126 -53.25 -6.51 4.56
C GLY A 126 -51.90 -7.15 4.90
N THR A 127 -51.88 -8.46 5.18
CA THR A 127 -50.64 -9.20 5.41
C THR A 127 -49.78 -9.23 4.14
N ILE A 128 -50.36 -9.51 2.98
CA ILE A 128 -49.63 -9.49 1.70
C ILE A 128 -49.04 -8.10 1.47
N PHE A 129 -49.83 -7.05 1.65
CA PHE A 129 -49.37 -5.67 1.51
C PHE A 129 -48.18 -5.35 2.43
N MET A 130 -48.24 -5.79 3.69
CA MET A 130 -47.12 -5.65 4.63
C MET A 130 -45.87 -6.43 4.16
N PHE A 131 -46.02 -7.64 3.62
CA PHE A 131 -44.90 -8.39 3.06
C PHE A 131 -44.25 -7.66 1.89
N ILE A 132 -45.02 -7.07 0.97
CA ILE A 132 -44.51 -6.28 -0.16
C ILE A 132 -43.64 -5.12 0.36
N LEU A 133 -44.12 -4.36 1.34
CA LEU A 133 -43.39 -3.24 1.92
C LEU A 133 -42.12 -3.67 2.67
N TYR A 134 -42.18 -4.77 3.40
CA TYR A 134 -41.05 -5.24 4.20
C TYR A 134 -40.01 -6.04 3.41
N LEU A 135 -40.37 -6.60 2.26
CA LEU A 135 -39.44 -7.37 1.41
C LEU A 135 -38.24 -6.51 0.99
N GLN A 136 -38.49 -5.28 0.52
CA GLN A 136 -37.41 -4.36 0.14
C GLN A 136 -36.54 -3.97 1.33
N ARG A 137 -37.14 -3.77 2.52
CA ARG A 137 -36.40 -3.46 3.75
C ARG A 137 -35.58 -4.65 4.26
N PHE A 138 -36.01 -5.87 3.99
CA PHE A 138 -35.33 -7.09 4.40
C PHE A 138 -34.02 -7.31 3.64
N PHE A 139 -33.98 -7.04 2.34
CA PHE A 139 -32.75 -7.23 1.54
C PHE A 139 -31.71 -6.12 1.71
N ARG A 140 -32.11 -4.92 2.13
CA ARG A 140 -31.20 -3.76 2.23
C ARG A 140 -29.99 -3.98 3.17
N PRO A 141 -30.13 -4.52 4.39
CA PRO A 141 -28.97 -4.79 5.25
C PRO A 141 -28.00 -5.80 4.66
N ILE A 142 -28.49 -6.82 3.94
CA ILE A 142 -27.66 -7.82 3.27
C ILE A 142 -26.74 -7.14 2.24
N MET A 143 -27.28 -6.17 1.49
CA MET A 143 -26.50 -5.38 0.55
C MET A 143 -25.42 -4.51 1.25
N ILE A 144 -25.76 -3.88 2.37
CA ILE A 144 -24.81 -3.05 3.12
C ILE A 144 -23.64 -3.89 3.62
N VAL A 145 -23.91 -5.06 4.22
CA VAL A 145 -22.86 -5.97 4.71
C VAL A 145 -21.95 -6.44 3.56
N ALA A 146 -22.52 -6.75 2.40
CA ALA A 146 -21.78 -7.17 1.21
C ALA A 146 -20.79 -6.11 0.72
N LEU A 147 -21.19 -4.85 0.74
CA LEU A 147 -20.38 -3.71 0.28
C LEU A 147 -19.39 -3.24 1.35
N PHE A 148 -19.73 -3.38 2.63
CA PHE A 148 -18.90 -2.94 3.74
C PHE A 148 -17.68 -3.84 3.99
N PHE A 149 -17.83 -5.16 3.83
CA PHE A 149 -16.76 -6.11 4.16
C PHE A 149 -15.44 -5.87 3.39
N PRO A 150 -15.45 -5.62 2.05
CA PRO A 150 -14.22 -5.27 1.32
C PRO A 150 -13.56 -3.99 1.82
N GLN A 151 -14.35 -2.97 2.18
CA GLN A 151 -13.83 -1.70 2.70
C GLN A 151 -13.17 -1.89 4.06
N LEU A 152 -13.79 -2.68 4.94
CA LEU A 152 -13.22 -3.05 6.23
C LEU A 152 -11.90 -3.81 6.06
N SER A 153 -11.84 -4.80 5.17
CA SER A 153 -10.61 -5.55 4.89
C SER A 153 -9.47 -4.64 4.38
N SER A 154 -9.78 -3.69 3.49
CA SER A 154 -8.80 -2.72 3.00
C SER A 154 -8.32 -1.77 4.10
N GLY A 155 -9.21 -1.38 5.01
CA GLY A 155 -8.87 -0.57 6.18
C GLY A 155 -7.90 -1.30 7.11
N MET A 156 -8.15 -2.57 7.40
CA MET A 156 -7.26 -3.40 8.21
C MET A 156 -5.85 -3.55 7.60
N ALA A 157 -5.76 -3.79 6.29
CA ALA A 157 -4.46 -3.88 5.61
C ALA A 157 -3.70 -2.53 5.54
N ALA A 158 -4.42 -1.40 5.57
CA ALA A 158 -3.78 -0.08 5.69
C ALA A 158 -3.29 0.17 7.12
N TYR A 159 -4.08 -0.26 8.11
CA TYR A 159 -3.73 -0.18 9.52
C TYR A 159 -2.48 -1.00 9.86
N GLU A 160 -2.38 -2.24 9.38
CA GLU A 160 -1.18 -3.09 9.54
C GLU A 160 0.08 -2.38 9.04
N ARG A 161 0.04 -1.76 7.85
CA ARG A 161 1.19 -1.02 7.30
C ARG A 161 1.56 0.22 8.11
N ILE A 162 0.60 0.87 8.77
CA ILE A 162 0.89 1.99 9.67
C ILE A 162 1.60 1.47 10.91
N LEU A 163 1.14 0.36 11.48
CA LEU A 163 1.80 -0.29 12.60
C LEU A 163 3.22 -0.73 12.25
N ASP A 164 3.44 -1.33 11.07
CA ASP A 164 4.78 -1.72 10.61
C ASP A 164 5.78 -0.56 10.61
N ILE A 165 5.33 0.68 10.33
CA ILE A 165 6.16 1.88 10.38
C ILE A 165 6.35 2.35 11.82
N LEU A 166 5.28 2.39 12.62
CA LEU A 166 5.34 2.83 14.03
C LEU A 166 6.20 1.90 14.90
N ASP A 167 6.14 0.60 14.63
CA ASP A 167 6.89 -0.45 15.35
C ASP A 167 8.26 -0.71 14.72
N SER A 168 8.63 0.00 13.65
CA SER A 168 9.95 -0.16 13.03
C SER A 168 11.06 0.31 13.98
N GLU A 169 12.03 -0.58 14.26
CA GLU A 169 13.19 -0.20 15.06
C GLU A 169 14.16 0.67 14.25
N SER A 170 14.81 1.63 14.92
CA SER A 170 15.92 2.39 14.33
C SER A 170 17.09 1.47 13.97
N ASN A 171 17.57 1.57 12.73
CA ASN A 171 18.77 0.87 12.27
C ASN A 171 20.05 1.28 13.03
N VAL A 172 20.04 2.46 13.64
CA VAL A 172 21.14 2.98 14.48
C VAL A 172 20.65 2.99 15.92
N LYS A 173 21.19 2.08 16.75
CA LYS A 173 20.85 1.96 18.17
C LYS A 173 21.82 2.80 18.99
N GLN A 174 21.29 3.69 19.84
CA GLN A 174 22.10 4.46 20.77
C GLN A 174 22.25 3.70 22.08
N ASN A 175 23.45 3.72 22.66
CA ASN A 175 23.67 3.15 23.99
C ASN A 175 22.83 3.94 25.02
N PRO A 176 22.19 3.27 25.99
CA PRO A 176 21.37 3.94 27.00
C PRO A 176 22.13 5.04 27.77
N ASP A 177 23.41 4.79 28.02
CA ASP A 177 24.30 5.66 28.78
C ASP A 177 25.08 6.65 27.89
N ALA A 178 24.72 6.76 26.61
CA ALA A 178 25.40 7.67 25.70
C ALA A 178 25.29 9.13 26.19
N PHE A 179 26.41 9.86 26.18
CA PHE A 179 26.48 11.23 26.70
C PHE A 179 26.54 12.26 25.57
N LYS A 180 26.25 13.52 25.90
CA LYS A 180 26.32 14.63 24.94
C LYS A 180 27.74 15.17 24.91
N VAL A 181 28.20 15.52 23.71
CA VAL A 181 29.46 16.25 23.48
C VAL A 181 29.14 17.59 22.85
N ASP A 182 29.74 18.67 23.36
CA ASP A 182 29.53 20.01 22.80
C ASP A 182 30.46 20.26 21.61
N LYS A 183 31.74 19.93 21.76
CA LYS A 183 32.76 20.11 20.73
C LYS A 183 33.71 18.91 20.68
N VAL A 184 34.04 18.48 19.48
CA VAL A 184 35.11 17.51 19.21
C VAL A 184 36.32 18.23 18.63
N ASP A 185 37.50 17.75 18.96
CA ASP A 185 38.78 18.27 18.47
C ASP A 185 39.10 17.74 17.07
N GLY A 186 38.66 16.52 16.76
CA GLY A 186 38.64 15.97 15.39
C GLY A 186 39.71 14.92 15.10
N GLU A 187 40.28 14.29 16.12
CA GLU A 187 41.11 13.08 15.95
C GLU A 187 40.20 11.88 15.70
N ILE A 188 40.43 11.10 14.64
CA ILE A 188 39.55 9.99 14.24
C ILE A 188 40.35 8.69 14.16
N THR A 189 39.86 7.63 14.79
CA THR A 189 40.49 6.30 14.72
C THR A 189 39.46 5.23 14.39
N PHE A 190 39.72 4.46 13.35
CA PHE A 190 39.06 3.20 13.02
C PHE A 190 39.98 2.07 13.49
N GLU A 191 39.47 1.19 14.34
CA GLU A 191 40.21 0.05 14.89
C GLU A 191 39.47 -1.24 14.51
N ASP A 192 40.09 -2.05 13.64
CA ASP A 192 39.59 -3.33 13.16
C ASP A 192 38.11 -3.34 12.74
N VAL A 193 37.70 -2.30 11.98
CA VAL A 193 36.29 -2.11 11.64
C VAL A 193 35.83 -3.09 10.58
N ASP A 194 34.81 -3.86 10.94
CA ASP A 194 34.12 -4.84 10.10
C ASP A 194 32.76 -4.28 9.65
N PHE A 195 32.53 -4.23 8.34
CA PHE A 195 31.31 -3.65 7.80
C PHE A 195 30.77 -4.36 6.56
N TYR A 196 29.46 -4.62 6.57
CA TYR A 196 28.64 -4.99 5.40
C TYR A 196 27.33 -4.21 5.38
N TYR A 197 26.79 -3.96 4.19
CA TYR A 197 25.41 -3.47 4.05
C TYR A 197 24.39 -4.61 4.12
N ARG A 198 24.75 -5.79 3.60
CA ARG A 198 23.94 -7.00 3.61
C ARG A 198 24.79 -8.15 4.12
N LYS A 199 24.20 -8.98 4.98
CA LYS A 199 24.90 -10.10 5.61
C LYS A 199 25.52 -11.00 4.53
N GLY A 200 26.84 -11.17 4.58
CA GLY A 200 27.61 -11.96 3.61
C GLY A 200 28.37 -11.13 2.56
N GLU A 201 28.00 -9.85 2.35
CA GLU A 201 28.63 -8.95 1.38
C GLU A 201 29.52 -7.91 2.10
N TRP A 202 30.71 -8.34 2.48
CA TRP A 202 31.67 -7.51 3.22
C TRP A 202 32.21 -6.36 2.37
N VAL A 203 32.14 -5.15 2.93
CA VAL A 203 32.80 -3.94 2.41
C VAL A 203 34.17 -3.79 3.07
N PHE A 204 34.23 -3.94 4.40
CA PHE A 204 35.46 -3.89 5.19
C PHE A 204 35.57 -5.12 6.08
N LYS A 205 36.79 -5.63 6.20
CA LYS A 205 37.17 -6.67 7.16
C LYS A 205 38.45 -6.20 7.86
N GLY A 206 38.35 -5.70 9.09
CA GLY A 206 39.48 -5.16 9.85
C GLY A 206 40.05 -3.85 9.28
N LEU A 207 39.19 -2.88 8.95
CA LEU A 207 39.66 -1.56 8.50
C LEU A 207 40.32 -0.82 9.68
N ASN A 208 41.59 -0.47 9.50
CA ASN A 208 42.36 0.37 10.42
C ASN A 208 42.74 1.67 9.72
N LEU A 209 42.39 2.80 10.32
CA LEU A 209 42.65 4.14 9.79
C LEU A 209 42.76 5.12 10.95
N HIS A 210 43.84 5.91 10.99
CA HIS A 210 44.02 6.98 11.97
C HIS A 210 44.17 8.30 11.22
N ILE A 211 43.47 9.33 11.70
CA ILE A 211 43.46 10.68 11.13
C ILE A 211 43.72 11.64 12.29
N GLU A 212 44.82 12.39 12.20
CA GLU A 212 45.20 13.34 13.23
C GLU A 212 44.31 14.60 13.21
N LYS A 213 44.27 15.30 14.34
CA LYS A 213 43.55 16.57 14.46
C LYS A 213 44.04 17.57 13.40
N GLY A 214 43.12 18.02 12.55
CA GLY A 214 43.40 19.01 11.50
C GLY A 214 44.05 18.44 10.24
N GLU A 215 44.28 17.13 10.19
CA GLU A 215 44.77 16.44 9.00
C GLU A 215 43.74 16.47 7.86
N LYS A 216 44.23 16.61 6.62
CA LYS A 216 43.40 16.52 5.42
C LYS A 216 43.68 15.21 4.70
N LEU A 217 42.83 14.22 4.91
CA LEU A 217 42.91 12.94 4.24
C LEU A 217 42.19 12.94 2.90
N ALA A 218 42.84 12.42 1.86
CA ALA A 218 42.21 12.12 0.57
C ALA A 218 42.13 10.61 0.35
N ILE A 219 40.91 10.07 0.21
CA ILE A 219 40.68 8.63 -0.01
C ILE A 219 40.49 8.37 -1.50
N VAL A 220 41.45 7.67 -2.11
CA VAL A 220 41.45 7.31 -3.54
C VAL A 220 41.30 5.79 -3.73
N GLY A 221 40.70 5.38 -4.85
CA GLY A 221 40.50 3.97 -5.18
C GLY A 221 39.43 3.75 -6.24
N HIS A 222 39.27 2.52 -6.73
CA HIS A 222 38.26 2.19 -7.73
C HIS A 222 36.82 2.34 -7.20
N THR A 223 35.85 2.48 -8.10
CA THR A 223 34.42 2.51 -7.75
C THR A 223 34.03 1.24 -6.99
N GLY A 224 33.29 1.36 -5.89
CA GLY A 224 32.92 0.23 -5.05
C GLY A 224 33.93 -0.15 -3.96
N ALA A 225 35.13 0.46 -3.90
CA ALA A 225 36.13 0.19 -2.86
C ALA A 225 35.76 0.65 -1.44
N GLY A 226 34.50 1.00 -1.17
CA GLY A 226 34.04 1.41 0.16
C GLY A 226 34.31 2.86 0.55
N LYS A 227 34.91 3.71 -0.31
CA LYS A 227 35.21 5.13 -0.01
C LYS A 227 34.04 5.90 0.64
N SER A 228 32.86 5.85 0.02
CA SER A 228 31.65 6.48 0.55
C SER A 228 31.13 5.80 1.83
N SER A 229 31.44 4.52 2.03
CA SER A 229 31.08 3.79 3.25
C SER A 229 31.87 4.29 4.46
N ILE A 230 33.14 4.69 4.31
CA ILE A 230 33.94 5.29 5.40
C ILE A 230 33.24 6.55 5.92
N VAL A 231 32.85 7.46 5.02
CA VAL A 231 32.16 8.70 5.38
C VAL A 231 30.80 8.42 6.03
N LYS A 232 30.05 7.42 5.53
CA LYS A 232 28.77 7.01 6.09
C LYS A 232 28.89 6.38 7.48
N LEU A 233 29.94 5.60 7.72
CA LEU A 233 30.23 5.01 9.04
C LEU A 233 30.66 6.07 10.03
N LEU A 234 31.56 6.97 9.62
CA LEU A 234 31.97 8.11 10.43
C LEU A 234 30.76 8.98 10.79
N SER A 235 29.87 9.29 9.84
CA SER A 235 28.65 10.07 10.12
C SER A 235 27.56 9.28 10.85
N ARG A 236 27.86 8.01 11.20
CA ARG A 236 26.99 7.05 11.87
C ARG A 236 25.61 6.93 11.19
N TYR A 237 25.60 6.85 9.86
CA TYR A 237 24.40 6.50 9.08
C TYR A 237 24.11 4.99 9.07
N TYR A 238 25.14 4.19 9.33
CA TYR A 238 25.06 2.74 9.48
C TYR A 238 25.80 2.31 10.74
N GLU A 239 25.34 1.24 11.36
CA GLU A 239 26.09 0.51 12.38
C GLU A 239 27.06 -0.46 11.70
N PHE A 240 28.20 -0.69 12.35
CA PHE A 240 29.25 -1.63 11.94
C PHE A 240 29.20 -2.91 12.78
N GLN A 241 29.71 -4.02 12.25
CA GLN A 241 29.53 -5.33 12.86
C GLN A 241 30.64 -5.71 13.85
N GLY A 242 31.82 -5.12 13.71
CA GLY A 242 32.97 -5.37 14.57
C GLY A 242 33.95 -4.20 14.53
N GLY A 243 34.88 -4.18 15.49
CA GLY A 243 35.81 -3.08 15.70
C GLY A 243 35.20 -1.89 16.44
N SER A 244 35.90 -0.77 16.41
CA SER A 244 35.45 0.51 16.98
C SER A 244 35.81 1.68 16.08
N ILE A 245 34.98 2.73 16.13
CA ILE A 245 35.28 4.02 15.51
C ILE A 245 35.26 5.04 16.64
N LYS A 246 36.37 5.74 16.83
CA LYS A 246 36.57 6.70 17.90
C LYS A 246 36.76 8.11 17.35
N ILE A 247 36.23 9.09 18.06
CA ILE A 247 36.56 10.50 17.90
C ILE A 247 37.16 11.01 19.21
N ASP A 248 38.35 11.61 19.15
CA ASP A 248 39.11 12.06 20.32
C ASP A 248 39.24 10.98 21.42
N GLY A 249 39.42 9.72 20.99
CA GLY A 249 39.52 8.55 21.87
C GLY A 249 38.19 7.96 22.38
N ILE A 250 37.05 8.59 22.10
CA ILE A 250 35.72 8.16 22.55
C ILE A 250 35.00 7.40 21.43
N ASP A 251 34.46 6.22 21.70
CA ASP A 251 33.68 5.48 20.69
C ASP A 251 32.42 6.28 20.30
N ILE A 252 32.19 6.42 19.00
CA ILE A 252 31.04 7.16 18.45
C ILE A 252 29.68 6.56 18.85
N ARG A 253 29.66 5.32 19.35
CA ARG A 253 28.48 4.64 19.91
C ARG A 253 28.06 5.18 21.27
N ASP A 254 29.02 5.67 22.05
CA ASP A 254 28.82 6.23 23.39
C ASP A 254 28.47 7.72 23.39
N ILE A 255 28.44 8.34 22.21
CA ILE A 255 28.03 9.73 22.03
C ILE A 255 26.59 9.78 21.50
N LYS A 256 25.76 10.67 22.06
CA LYS A 256 24.41 10.92 21.53
C LYS A 256 24.50 11.41 20.09
N LEU A 257 23.73 10.78 19.20
CA LEU A 257 23.82 10.94 17.75
C LEU A 257 23.60 12.40 17.30
N ASP A 258 22.66 13.10 17.94
CA ASP A 258 22.32 14.49 17.67
C ASP A 258 23.49 15.45 18.00
N SER A 259 24.13 15.28 19.16
CA SER A 259 25.34 16.06 19.49
C SER A 259 26.54 15.70 18.63
N TYR A 260 26.68 14.43 18.27
CA TYR A 260 27.77 13.97 17.42
C TYR A 260 27.67 14.58 16.02
N ARG A 261 26.51 14.51 15.38
CA ARG A 261 26.31 15.02 14.01
C ARG A 261 26.38 16.54 13.91
N ARG A 262 26.07 17.29 14.97
CA ARG A 262 26.31 18.74 15.01
C ARG A 262 27.79 19.13 14.82
N ASN A 263 28.69 18.21 15.14
CA ASN A 263 30.13 18.41 14.99
C ASN A 263 30.67 17.96 13.61
N ILE A 264 29.82 17.41 12.74
CA ILE A 264 30.21 16.87 11.43
C ILE A 264 29.52 17.64 10.32
N GLY A 265 30.30 18.34 9.49
CA GLY A 265 29.83 18.89 8.22
C GLY A 265 30.00 17.87 7.09
N MET A 266 28.91 17.48 6.44
CA MET A 266 28.93 16.57 5.29
C MET A 266 28.43 17.26 4.02
N VAL A 267 29.22 17.17 2.96
CA VAL A 267 28.80 17.59 1.61
C VAL A 267 28.57 16.32 0.79
N HIS A 268 27.33 16.09 0.38
CA HIS A 268 26.95 14.93 -0.43
C HIS A 268 27.36 15.11 -1.89
N GLN A 269 27.64 13.99 -2.57
CA GLN A 269 27.95 13.99 -4.01
C GLN A 269 26.78 14.54 -4.84
N ASP A 270 25.56 14.16 -4.46
CA ASP A 270 24.32 14.72 -5.00
C ASP A 270 23.77 15.74 -4.01
N VAL A 271 23.78 17.02 -4.39
CA VAL A 271 23.30 18.12 -3.54
C VAL A 271 21.77 18.14 -3.56
N PHE A 272 21.17 18.12 -2.38
CA PHE A 272 19.72 18.27 -2.20
C PHE A 272 19.40 19.67 -1.69
N LEU A 273 18.42 20.35 -2.29
CA LEU A 273 17.91 21.64 -1.85
C LEU A 273 16.41 21.50 -1.56
N PHE A 274 15.97 22.02 -0.42
CA PHE A 274 14.56 22.14 -0.10
C PHE A 274 13.91 23.25 -0.92
N SER A 275 12.64 23.07 -1.28
CA SER A 275 11.83 24.13 -1.88
C SER A 275 11.77 25.33 -0.94
N GLY A 276 12.30 26.47 -1.37
CA GLY A 276 12.42 27.68 -0.54
C GLY A 276 13.41 28.68 -1.13
N THR A 277 13.82 29.65 -0.32
CA THR A 277 14.86 30.61 -0.74
C THR A 277 16.26 30.04 -0.53
N ILE A 278 17.25 30.68 -1.17
CA ILE A 278 18.68 30.36 -0.95
C ILE A 278 19.04 30.54 0.53
N GLU A 279 18.61 31.63 1.17
CA GLU A 279 18.88 31.89 2.59
C GLU A 279 18.35 30.78 3.50
N GLN A 280 17.13 30.28 3.23
CA GLN A 280 16.52 29.21 4.02
C GLN A 280 17.26 27.88 3.93
N ASN A 281 17.90 27.59 2.80
CA ASN A 281 18.70 26.37 2.65
C ASN A 281 20.09 26.47 3.31
N ILE A 282 20.55 27.67 3.65
CA ILE A 282 21.86 27.91 4.28
C ILE A 282 21.78 27.93 5.82
N ARG A 283 20.60 28.23 6.40
CA ARG A 283 20.36 28.23 7.87
C ARG A 283 20.03 26.85 8.41
#